data_AF-A0A318CXX1-F1
#
_entry.id   AF-A0A318CXX1-F1
#
_cell.length_a   1.000
_cell.length_b   1.000
_cell.length_c   1.000
_cell.angle_alpha   90.00
_cell.angle_beta   90.00
_cell.angle_gamma   90.00
#
_symmetry.space_group_name_H-M   'P 1'
#
loop_
_entity.id
_entity.type
_entity.pdbx_description
1 polymer ?
#
loop_
_entity_poly.entity_id
_entity_poly.type
_entity_poly.pdbx_seq_one_letter_code
_entity_poly.pdbx_strand_id
1 'polypeptide(L)'
;MNFKDRLVLFLASGLFLGLIPFAPGTFGSLLGIPLHWLFSHLPIFLGICSLGFVILISVWISSRAELLLGNKDPSQIVIDEVVGMAVALAGAPIEPSLIIVAFMFFRFFDIWKPFPIRYIDKSFPGGWGIVLDDVAAGVMANLAWRLWDLEVISHAW
;
A
#
# COMPACT_ATOMS: atom_id res chain seq x y z
N MET A 1 1.72 27.69 3.39
CA MET A 1 2.17 26.38 3.91
C MET A 1 3.42 26.55 4.74
N ASN A 2 3.40 26.02 5.96
CA ASN A 2 4.57 25.96 6.83
C ASN A 2 5.44 24.71 6.49
N PHE A 3 6.56 24.52 7.20
CA PHE A 3 7.45 23.37 6.99
C PHE A 3 6.76 22.03 7.23
N LYS A 4 5.90 21.92 8.25
CA LYS A 4 5.17 20.69 8.58
C LYS A 4 4.22 20.29 7.45
N ASP A 5 3.50 21.25 6.87
CA ASP A 5 2.60 20.99 5.74
C ASP A 5 3.37 20.46 4.53
N ARG A 6 4.56 21.02 4.24
CA ARG A 6 5.42 20.54 3.16
C ARG A 6 5.90 19.11 3.41
N LEU A 7 6.27 18.80 4.65
CA LEU A 7 6.67 17.45 5.04
C LEU A 7 5.52 16.45 4.88
N VAL A 8 4.30 16.82 5.27
CA VAL A 8 3.12 15.97 5.07
C VAL A 8 2.91 15.69 3.59
N LEU A 9 2.92 16.71 2.71
CA LEU A 9 2.74 16.48 1.28
C LEU A 9 3.87 15.65 0.66
N PHE A 10 5.11 15.85 1.12
CA PHE A 10 6.26 15.05 0.68
C PHE A 10 6.08 13.56 1.03
N LEU A 11 5.64 13.26 2.25
CA LEU A 11 5.41 11.89 2.68
C LEU A 11 4.17 11.28 2.02
N ALA A 12 3.06 12.03 1.99
CA ALA A 12 1.81 11.60 1.37
C ALA A 12 1.98 11.26 -0.11
N SER A 13 2.82 12.03 -0.82
CA SER A 13 3.13 11.78 -2.23
C SER A 13 4.21 10.73 -2.46
N GLY A 14 4.62 9.97 -1.44
CA GLY A 14 5.64 8.94 -1.60
C GLY A 14 6.95 9.53 -2.15
N LEU A 15 7.49 10.55 -1.49
CA LEU A 15 8.72 11.23 -1.92
C LEU A 15 8.57 11.92 -3.30
N PHE A 16 7.41 12.54 -3.55
CA PHE A 16 7.01 13.19 -4.81
C PHE A 16 6.65 12.26 -5.98
N LEU A 17 6.61 10.93 -5.81
CA LEU A 17 6.14 10.02 -6.86
C LEU A 17 4.67 10.23 -7.21
N GLY A 18 3.84 10.65 -6.25
CA GLY A 18 2.45 11.04 -6.47
C GLY A 18 2.27 12.25 -7.40
N LEU A 19 3.36 12.96 -7.73
CA LEU A 19 3.33 14.08 -8.70
C LEU A 19 3.60 13.63 -10.14
N ILE A 20 3.90 12.35 -10.36
CA ILE A 20 4.09 11.81 -11.71
C ILE A 20 2.74 11.86 -12.44
N PRO A 21 2.67 12.46 -13.65
CA PRO A 21 1.39 12.70 -14.34
C PRO A 21 0.73 11.43 -14.86
N PHE A 22 1.48 10.34 -15.00
CA PHE A 22 1.00 9.08 -15.54
C PHE A 22 1.11 7.97 -14.50
N ALA A 23 -0.05 7.40 -14.12
CA ALA A 23 -0.16 6.32 -13.14
C ALA A 23 0.73 6.56 -11.89
N PRO A 24 0.60 7.71 -11.20
CA PRO A 24 1.36 7.98 -9.96
C PRO A 24 1.26 6.81 -8.99
N GLY A 25 0.11 6.14 -9.05
CA GLY A 25 -0.19 5.01 -8.23
C GLY A 25 0.75 3.80 -8.35
N THR A 26 1.17 3.55 -9.58
CA THR A 26 2.12 2.47 -9.88
C THR A 26 3.49 2.76 -9.26
N PHE A 27 3.91 4.03 -9.28
CA PHE A 27 5.19 4.45 -8.69
C PHE A 27 5.13 4.45 -7.16
N GLY A 28 4.00 4.85 -6.57
CA GLY A 28 3.75 4.71 -5.13
C GLY A 28 3.85 3.25 -4.67
N SER A 29 3.17 2.35 -5.37
CA SER A 29 3.23 0.91 -5.10
C SER A 29 4.66 0.36 -5.11
N LEU A 30 5.51 0.79 -6.05
CA LEU A 30 6.91 0.35 -6.11
C LEU A 30 7.72 0.72 -4.86
N LEU A 31 7.36 1.79 -4.13
CA LEU A 31 7.99 2.12 -2.85
C LEU A 31 7.58 1.18 -1.70
N GLY A 32 6.49 0.41 -1.85
CA GLY A 32 6.16 -0.64 -0.90
C GLY A 32 7.17 -1.79 -0.88
N ILE A 33 7.90 -2.02 -1.97
CA ILE A 33 8.94 -3.06 -2.08
C ILE A 33 10.12 -2.79 -1.13
N PRO A 34 10.79 -1.62 -1.15
CA PRO A 34 11.85 -1.32 -0.19
C PRO A 34 11.33 -1.23 1.25
N LEU A 35 10.06 -0.85 1.47
CA LEU A 35 9.45 -0.89 2.81
C LEU A 35 9.32 -2.33 3.32
N HIS A 36 8.83 -3.25 2.48
CA HIS A 36 8.81 -4.68 2.77
C HIS A 36 10.21 -5.24 3.05
N TRP A 37 11.18 -4.91 2.18
CA TRP A 37 12.57 -5.33 2.34
C TRP A 37 13.17 -4.86 3.67
N LEU A 38 12.86 -3.65 4.12
CA LEU A 38 13.29 -3.18 5.44
C LEU A 38 12.72 -4.04 6.57
N PHE A 39 11.42 -4.37 6.51
CA PHE A 39 10.74 -5.14 7.54
C PHE A 39 11.04 -6.64 7.51
N SER A 40 11.46 -7.19 6.37
CA SER A 40 11.84 -8.61 6.26
C SER A 40 13.12 -8.96 7.02
N HIS A 41 13.93 -7.95 7.39
CA HIS A 41 15.12 -8.12 8.24
C HIS A 41 14.79 -8.14 9.74
N LEU A 42 13.55 -7.81 10.11
CA LEU A 42 13.10 -7.82 11.49
C LEU A 42 12.52 -9.20 11.86
N PRO A 43 12.57 -9.59 13.14
CA PRO A 43 11.75 -10.71 13.62
C PRO A 43 10.28 -10.49 13.22
N ILE A 44 9.59 -11.55 12.78
CA ILE A 44 8.25 -11.46 12.18
C ILE A 44 7.27 -10.61 13.00
N PHE A 45 7.28 -10.78 14.32
CA PHE A 45 6.44 -10.00 15.24
C PHE A 45 6.74 -8.49 15.15
N LEU A 46 8.01 -8.12 15.15
CA LEU A 46 8.43 -6.72 15.06
C LEU A 46 8.18 -6.14 13.66
N GLY A 47 8.32 -6.95 12.61
CA GLY A 47 7.96 -6.56 11.24
C GLY A 47 6.47 -6.22 11.11
N ILE A 48 5.59 -7.08 11.66
CA ILE A 48 4.13 -6.85 11.67
C ILE A 48 3.78 -5.61 12.49
N CYS A 49 4.34 -5.45 13.70
CA CYS A 49 4.12 -4.26 14.52
C CYS A 49 4.58 -2.98 13.82
N SER A 50 5.74 -3.02 13.15
CA SER A 50 6.26 -1.88 12.37
C SER A 50 5.34 -1.52 11.20
N LEU A 51 4.86 -2.53 10.46
CA LEU A 51 3.91 -2.30 9.36
C LEU A 51 2.59 -1.70 9.87
N GLY A 52 2.04 -2.24 10.96
CA GLY A 52 0.84 -1.68 11.61
C GLY A 52 1.02 -0.22 12.04
N PHE A 53 2.20 0.11 12.60
CA PHE A 53 2.53 1.49 12.95
C PHE A 53 2.60 2.42 11.73
N VAL A 54 3.21 1.98 10.63
CA VAL A 54 3.27 2.75 9.38
C VAL A 54 1.89 2.95 8.76
N ILE A 55 1.00 1.95 8.82
CA ILE A 55 -0.39 2.08 8.38
C ILE A 55 -1.10 3.19 9.18
N LEU A 56 -0.98 3.19 10.51
CA LEU A 56 -1.61 4.20 11.37
C LEU A 56 -1.06 5.62 11.10
N ILE A 57 0.25 5.75 10.87
CA ILE A 57 0.84 7.03 10.46
C ILE A 57 0.31 7.46 9.10
N SER A 58 0.19 6.53 8.15
CA SER A 58 -0.28 6.82 6.79
C SER A 58 -1.70 7.35 6.80
N VAL A 59 -2.59 6.80 7.65
CA VAL A 59 -3.95 7.33 7.85
C VAL A 59 -3.92 8.81 8.28
N TRP A 60 -3.06 9.15 9.23
CA TRP A 60 -2.92 10.54 9.70
C TRP A 60 -2.34 11.46 8.61
N ILE A 61 -1.31 10.99 7.89
CA ILE A 61 -0.68 11.72 6.78
C ILE A 61 -1.69 11.97 5.66
N SER A 62 -2.42 10.94 5.21
CA SER A 62 -3.43 11.05 4.16
C SER A 62 -4.57 11.99 4.56
N SER A 63 -5.06 11.89 5.81
CA SER A 63 -6.09 12.82 6.32
C SER A 63 -5.62 14.27 6.30
N ARG A 64 -4.37 14.52 6.70
CA ARG A 64 -3.81 15.88 6.69
C ARG A 64 -3.52 16.38 5.27
N ALA A 65 -3.06 15.51 4.37
CA ALA A 65 -2.79 15.83 2.98
C ALA A 65 -4.08 16.15 2.21
N GLU A 66 -5.16 15.39 2.41
CA GLU A 66 -6.48 15.66 1.84
C GLU A 66 -6.95 17.08 2.17
N LEU A 67 -6.86 17.48 3.45
CA LEU A 67 -7.20 18.84 3.89
C LEU A 67 -6.32 19.93 3.27
N LEU A 68 -5.03 19.65 3.06
CA LEU A 68 -4.08 20.61 2.47
C LEU A 68 -4.28 20.77 0.97
N LEU A 69 -4.66 19.70 0.28
CA LEU A 69 -4.90 19.67 -1.16
C LEU A 69 -6.32 20.16 -1.53
N GLY A 70 -7.25 20.13 -0.57
CA GLY A 70 -8.61 20.68 -0.73
C GLY A 70 -9.51 19.85 -1.65
N ASN A 71 -9.08 18.64 -2.02
CA ASN A 71 -9.83 17.70 -2.83
C ASN A 71 -10.02 16.41 -2.03
N LYS A 72 -11.17 15.76 -2.18
CA LYS A 72 -11.40 14.43 -1.62
C LYS A 72 -10.58 13.42 -2.41
N ASP A 73 -9.87 12.55 -1.71
CA ASP A 73 -9.02 11.50 -2.27
C ASP A 73 -8.14 11.95 -3.47
N PRO A 74 -7.19 12.88 -3.24
CA PRO A 74 -6.32 13.39 -4.30
C PRO A 74 -5.39 12.30 -4.83
N SER A 75 -5.29 12.17 -6.15
CA SER A 75 -4.39 11.19 -6.82
C SER A 75 -2.89 11.42 -6.52
N GLN A 76 -2.54 12.52 -5.87
CA GLN A 76 -1.17 12.78 -5.40
C GLN A 76 -0.84 12.10 -4.08
N ILE A 77 -1.83 11.59 -3.35
CA ILE A 77 -1.62 10.75 -2.18
C ILE A 77 -1.38 9.33 -2.71
N VAL A 78 -0.21 8.78 -2.41
CA VAL A 78 0.21 7.43 -2.82
C VAL A 78 0.83 6.64 -1.66
N ILE A 79 0.78 7.19 -0.44
CA ILE A 79 1.30 6.54 0.76
C ILE A 79 0.43 5.35 1.21
N ASP A 80 -0.86 5.41 0.93
CA ASP A 80 -1.83 4.32 0.90
C ASP A 80 -1.34 3.14 0.07
N GLU A 81 -0.87 3.38 -1.17
CA GLU A 81 -0.40 2.29 -2.03
C GLU A 81 0.94 1.73 -1.59
N VAL A 82 1.80 2.57 -1.02
CA VAL A 82 3.07 2.14 -0.42
C VAL A 82 2.78 1.13 0.69
N VAL A 83 1.82 1.43 1.58
CA VAL A 83 1.48 0.53 2.67
C VAL A 83 0.66 -0.67 2.19
N GLY A 84 -0.25 -0.49 1.23
CA GLY A 84 -1.02 -1.58 0.61
C GLY A 84 -0.10 -2.61 -0.05
N MET A 85 0.90 -2.16 -0.81
CA MET A 85 1.90 -3.04 -1.41
C MET A 85 2.79 -3.71 -0.36
N ALA A 86 3.17 -3.02 0.71
CA ALA A 86 3.92 -3.63 1.82
C ALA A 86 3.10 -4.71 2.55
N VAL A 87 1.79 -4.53 2.68
CA VAL A 87 0.85 -5.54 3.17
C VAL A 87 0.76 -6.71 2.20
N ALA A 88 0.68 -6.44 0.88
CA ALA A 88 0.68 -7.49 -0.14
C ALA A 88 1.92 -8.40 -0.02
N LEU A 89 3.09 -7.84 0.30
CA LEU A 89 4.33 -8.59 0.51
C LEU A 89 4.56 -9.08 1.94
N ALA A 90 3.66 -8.84 2.89
CA ALA A 90 3.90 -9.20 4.28
C ALA A 90 4.16 -10.71 4.44
N GLY A 91 5.34 -11.05 4.97
CA GLY A 91 5.81 -12.43 5.15
C GLY A 91 6.25 -13.14 3.87
N ALA A 92 6.29 -12.45 2.73
CA ALA A 92 6.87 -12.98 1.50
C ALA A 92 8.41 -13.12 1.62
N PRO A 93 9.03 -14.13 0.97
CA PRO A 93 10.46 -14.13 0.76
C PRO A 93 10.87 -13.01 -0.21
N ILE A 94 12.12 -12.55 -0.12
CA ILE A 94 12.69 -11.59 -1.07
C ILE A 94 13.05 -12.33 -2.36
N GLU A 95 12.05 -12.69 -3.15
CA GLU A 95 12.19 -13.36 -4.44
C GLU A 95 11.58 -12.48 -5.55
N PRO A 96 12.34 -12.13 -6.61
CA PRO A 96 11.84 -11.23 -7.66
C PRO A 96 10.55 -11.69 -8.36
N SER A 97 10.42 -13.00 -8.63
CA SER A 97 9.23 -13.60 -9.26
C SER A 97 7.97 -13.36 -8.41
N LEU A 98 8.05 -13.67 -7.12
CA LEU A 98 6.96 -13.53 -6.17
C LEU A 98 6.64 -12.06 -5.92
N ILE A 99 7.64 -11.18 -5.85
CA ILE A 99 7.43 -9.73 -5.75
C ILE A 99 6.62 -9.23 -6.96
N ILE A 100 6.95 -9.68 -8.17
CA ILE A 100 6.21 -9.32 -9.39
C ILE A 100 4.77 -9.84 -9.33
N VAL A 101 4.56 -11.09 -8.92
CA VAL A 101 3.23 -11.69 -8.79
C VAL A 101 2.39 -10.97 -7.75
N ALA A 102 2.94 -10.71 -6.56
CA ALA A 102 2.27 -9.94 -5.51
C ALA A 102 1.94 -8.52 -5.97
N PHE A 103 2.84 -7.87 -6.72
CA PHE A 103 2.61 -6.55 -7.30
C PHE A 103 1.44 -6.56 -8.30
N MET A 104 1.40 -7.57 -9.18
CA MET A 104 0.31 -7.73 -10.13
C MET A 104 -1.03 -7.96 -9.43
N PHE A 105 -1.08 -8.83 -8.42
CA PHE A 105 -2.31 -9.04 -7.63
C PHE A 105 -2.73 -7.80 -6.88
N PHE A 106 -1.79 -7.08 -6.25
CA PHE A 106 -2.08 -5.84 -5.54
C PHE A 106 -2.72 -4.81 -6.47
N ARG A 107 -2.06 -4.51 -7.61
CA ARG A 107 -2.61 -3.56 -8.59
C ARG A 107 -3.95 -4.01 -9.15
N PHE A 108 -4.14 -5.32 -9.37
CA PHE A 108 -5.42 -5.84 -9.82
C PHE A 108 -6.54 -5.56 -8.80
N PHE A 109 -6.33 -5.85 -7.52
CA PHE A 109 -7.34 -5.64 -6.48
C PHE A 109 -7.59 -4.17 -6.16
N ASP A 110 -6.52 -3.36 -6.10
CA ASP A 110 -6.62 -1.91 -5.91
C ASP A 110 -7.42 -1.24 -7.04
N ILE A 111 -7.13 -1.56 -8.31
CA ILE A 111 -7.86 -0.97 -9.44
C ILE A 111 -9.30 -1.49 -9.52
N TRP A 112 -9.51 -2.79 -9.29
CA TRP A 112 -10.83 -3.40 -9.44
C TRP A 112 -11.78 -3.06 -8.27
N LYS A 113 -11.25 -2.90 -7.06
CA LYS A 113 -11.99 -2.72 -5.80
C LYS A 113 -13.18 -3.68 -5.67
N PRO A 114 -12.98 -5.02 -5.57
CA PRO A 114 -14.04 -5.95 -5.16
C PRO A 114 -14.55 -5.68 -3.75
N PHE A 115 -15.64 -6.34 -3.34
CA PHE A 115 -15.98 -6.41 -1.92
C PHE A 115 -14.88 -7.15 -1.14
N PRO A 116 -14.41 -6.65 0.02
CA PRO A 116 -14.91 -5.51 0.80
C PRO A 116 -14.24 -4.15 0.51
N ILE A 117 -13.24 -4.08 -0.36
CA ILE A 117 -12.46 -2.86 -0.68
C ILE A 117 -13.37 -1.69 -1.03
N ARG A 118 -14.30 -1.89 -1.96
CA ARG A 118 -15.25 -0.83 -2.38
C ARG A 118 -16.23 -0.39 -1.29
N TYR A 119 -16.50 -1.25 -0.31
CA TYR A 119 -17.31 -0.87 0.83
C TYR A 119 -16.49 0.05 1.76
N ILE A 120 -15.24 -0.31 2.04
CA ILE A 120 -14.34 0.48 2.88
C ILE A 120 -14.13 1.89 2.32
N ASP A 121 -13.76 1.98 1.04
CA ASP A 121 -13.58 3.23 0.28
C ASP A 121 -14.79 4.18 0.43
N LYS A 122 -16.01 3.63 0.37
CA LYS A 122 -17.26 4.41 0.48
C LYS A 122 -17.70 4.70 1.90
N SER A 123 -17.34 3.88 2.87
CA SER A 123 -17.89 3.92 4.24
C SER A 123 -17.03 4.70 5.22
N PHE A 124 -15.72 4.81 4.99
CA PHE A 124 -14.80 5.51 5.90
C PHE A 124 -14.38 6.87 5.34
N PRO A 125 -14.46 7.95 6.13
CA PRO A 125 -14.05 9.28 5.68
C PRO A 125 -12.53 9.51 5.85
N GLY A 126 -11.99 10.42 5.04
CA GLY A 126 -10.62 10.91 5.15
C GLY A 126 -9.56 9.83 4.95
N GLY A 127 -8.43 9.97 5.63
CA GLY A 127 -7.31 9.04 5.49
C GLY A 127 -7.61 7.60 5.93
N TRP A 128 -8.69 7.36 6.68
CA TRP A 128 -9.15 5.99 6.94
C TRP A 128 -9.71 5.34 5.69
N GLY A 129 -10.52 6.06 4.91
CA GLY A 129 -11.03 5.55 3.63
C GLY A 129 -9.89 5.29 2.65
N ILE A 130 -9.02 6.28 2.48
CA ILE A 130 -7.89 6.28 1.54
C ILE A 130 -6.87 5.17 1.84
N VAL A 131 -6.58 4.88 3.10
CA VAL A 131 -5.53 3.88 3.43
C VAL A 131 -6.11 2.48 3.59
N LEU A 132 -7.34 2.35 4.12
CA LEU A 132 -7.87 1.02 4.45
C LEU A 132 -8.35 0.25 3.21
N ASP A 133 -8.76 0.91 2.13
CA ASP A 133 -9.11 0.21 0.90
C ASP A 133 -7.87 -0.41 0.24
N ASP A 134 -6.74 0.29 0.22
CA ASP A 134 -5.44 -0.21 -0.24
C ASP A 134 -4.85 -1.28 0.68
N VAL A 135 -4.99 -1.12 2.00
CA VAL A 135 -4.63 -2.19 2.95
C VAL A 135 -5.49 -3.43 2.69
N ALA A 136 -6.78 -3.28 2.41
CA ALA A 136 -7.65 -4.40 2.07
C ALA A 136 -7.27 -5.04 0.72
N ALA A 137 -6.90 -4.24 -0.29
CA ALA A 137 -6.32 -4.73 -1.54
C ALA A 137 -5.03 -5.52 -1.28
N GLY A 138 -4.16 -5.00 -0.40
CA GLY A 138 -2.93 -5.66 0.05
C GLY A 138 -3.19 -7.02 0.71
N VAL A 139 -4.17 -7.10 1.61
CA VAL A 139 -4.55 -8.37 2.25
C VAL A 139 -5.05 -9.38 1.22
N MET A 140 -5.92 -8.95 0.30
CA MET A 140 -6.42 -9.83 -0.77
C MET A 140 -5.30 -10.31 -1.69
N ALA A 141 -4.38 -9.43 -2.06
CA ALA A 141 -3.20 -9.77 -2.85
C ALA A 141 -2.28 -10.75 -2.12
N ASN A 142 -2.08 -10.55 -0.81
CA ASN A 142 -1.25 -11.43 0.02
C ASN A 142 -1.80 -12.86 0.03
N LEU A 143 -3.11 -13.00 0.20
CA LEU A 143 -3.78 -14.30 0.15
C LEU A 143 -3.69 -14.91 -1.25
N ALA A 144 -3.90 -14.11 -2.30
CA ALA A 144 -3.89 -14.58 -3.68
C ALA A 144 -2.53 -15.14 -4.11
N TRP A 145 -1.42 -14.44 -3.85
CA TRP A 145 -0.11 -14.97 -4.24
C TRP A 145 0.29 -16.19 -3.41
N ARG A 146 -0.12 -16.28 -2.14
CA ARG A 146 0.15 -17.47 -1.31
C ARG A 146 -0.57 -18.70 -1.86
N LEU A 147 -1.83 -18.54 -2.27
CA LEU A 147 -2.58 -19.63 -2.92
C LEU A 147 -1.93 -20.05 -4.23
N TRP A 148 -1.54 -19.07 -5.04
CA TRP A 148 -0.82 -19.31 -6.29
C TRP A 148 0.51 -20.06 -6.07
N ASP A 149 1.30 -19.65 -5.08
CA ASP A 149 2.60 -20.27 -4.75
C ASP A 149 2.43 -21.73 -4.29
N LEU A 150 1.42 -22.01 -3.45
CA LEU A 150 1.07 -23.36 -3.04
C LEU A 150 0.68 -24.26 -4.22
N GLU A 151 -0.11 -23.72 -5.16
CA GLU A 151 -0.48 -24.45 -6.38
C GLU A 151 0.75 -24.75 -7.25
N VAL A 152 1.63 -23.77 -7.47
CA VAL A 152 2.86 -23.95 -8.27
C VAL A 152 3.75 -25.03 -7.64
N ILE A 153 3.96 -24.98 -6.32
CA ILE A 153 4.73 -26.01 -5.60
C ILE A 153 4.09 -27.39 -5.74
N SER A 154 2.76 -27.49 -5.65
CA SER A 154 2.05 -28.78 -5.76
C SER A 154 2.14 -29.44 -7.15
N HIS A 155 2.41 -28.67 -8.21
CA HIS A 155 2.55 -29.18 -9.57
C HIS A 155 4.03 -29.39 -9.99
N ALA A 156 4.97 -29.02 -9.13
CA ALA A 156 6.41 -29.16 -9.37
C ALA A 156 6.99 -30.53 -8.95
N TRP A 157 6.16 -31.43 -8.40
CA TRP A 157 6.50 -32.78 -7.92
C TRP A 157 5.54 -33.83 -8.49
#